data_AF-Q6BTC5-F1
#
_entry.id   AF-Q6BTC5-F1
#
_cell.length_a   1.000
_cell.length_b   1.000
_cell.length_c   1.000
_cell.angle_alpha   90.00
_cell.angle_beta   90.00
_cell.angle_gamma   90.00
#
_symmetry.space_group_name_H-M   'P 1'
#
loop_
_entity.id
_entity.type
_entity.pdbx_description
1 polymer ?
#
loop_
_entity_poly.entity_id
_entity_poly.type
_entity_poly.pdbx_seq_one_letter_code
_entity_poly.pdbx_strand_id
1 'polypeptide(L)'
;MSRRKGKAHGVSISEEFSRLDPEIEDEILEAYSSITSESQDFFLHQLPNYLRQLQIPTCFTNDITQCVDYYYEYMHNEGGDFKLNESNYKQAITFQLILAYTITASTNDINEVNIIDIVDIDKLIRNANKLVKFRNAYTHIYGSWKLFVDAATTLTDSSELTVTNYQLTLPDLKKIKSFLNLDETSNGNVSLGDSFLIDMLSCCTTTQHGDIINYDYNKPKKGSYITIKDFAEILGNLGELD
;
A
#
# COMPACT_ATOMS: atom_id res chain seq x y z
N MET A 1 -23.80 38.46 -0.84
CA MET A 1 -23.40 37.50 -1.90
C MET A 1 -22.92 36.23 -1.21
N SER A 2 -23.72 35.16 -1.30
CA SER A 2 -23.48 33.88 -0.63
C SER A 2 -22.40 33.10 -1.37
N ARG A 3 -21.28 32.80 -0.71
CA ARG A 3 -20.24 31.88 -1.23
C ARG A 3 -20.79 30.47 -1.16
N ARG A 4 -21.16 29.91 -2.33
CA ARG A 4 -21.43 28.48 -2.49
C ARG A 4 -20.16 27.71 -2.10
N LYS A 5 -20.21 27.00 -0.96
CA LYS A 5 -19.28 25.92 -0.66
C LYS A 5 -19.52 24.82 -1.69
N GLY A 6 -18.60 24.64 -2.63
CA GLY A 6 -18.56 23.43 -3.44
C GLY A 6 -18.30 22.26 -2.49
N LYS A 7 -19.28 21.37 -2.34
CA LYS A 7 -19.03 20.05 -1.77
C LYS A 7 -18.11 19.34 -2.75
N ALA A 8 -16.85 19.11 -2.36
CA ALA A 8 -16.06 18.07 -3.00
C ALA A 8 -16.88 16.78 -2.89
N HIS A 9 -17.15 16.10 -4.02
CA HIS A 9 -17.64 14.73 -3.99
C HIS A 9 -16.48 13.85 -3.52
N GLY A 10 -16.18 13.90 -2.22
CA GLY A 10 -15.27 12.96 -1.59
C GLY A 10 -15.97 11.62 -1.51
N VAL A 11 -15.33 10.58 -2.03
CA VAL A 11 -15.72 9.19 -1.77
C VAL A 11 -15.80 9.01 -0.24
N SER A 12 -16.91 8.49 0.26
CA SER A 12 -17.04 8.15 1.68
C SER A 12 -16.14 6.94 1.94
N ILE A 13 -15.07 7.13 2.72
CA ILE A 13 -14.15 6.06 3.09
C ILE A 13 -14.83 5.16 4.13
N SER A 14 -14.74 3.84 3.99
CA SER A 14 -15.24 2.88 4.98
C SER A 14 -14.47 3.01 6.29
N GLU A 15 -15.21 3.25 7.38
CA GLU A 15 -14.66 3.28 8.73
C GLU A 15 -14.34 1.85 9.24
N GLU A 16 -15.05 0.83 8.76
CA GLU A 16 -14.87 -0.58 9.17
C GLU A 16 -13.57 -1.16 8.58
N PHE A 17 -13.20 -0.78 7.36
CA PHE A 17 -11.94 -1.23 6.77
C PHE A 17 -10.72 -0.81 7.60
N SER A 18 -10.77 0.38 8.20
CA SER A 18 -9.72 0.91 9.07
C SER A 18 -9.74 0.32 10.49
N ARG A 19 -10.82 -0.37 10.87
CA ARG A 19 -10.96 -0.98 12.20
C ARG A 19 -10.10 -2.24 12.31
N LEU A 20 -9.51 -2.43 13.50
CA LEU A 20 -8.84 -3.68 13.85
C LEU A 20 -9.89 -4.78 14.06
N ASP A 21 -9.71 -5.89 13.34
CA ASP A 21 -10.52 -7.08 13.53
C ASP A 21 -9.86 -7.91 14.64
N PRO A 22 -10.56 -8.22 15.75
CA PRO A 22 -9.99 -8.98 16.86
C PRO A 22 -9.43 -10.36 16.46
N GLU A 23 -10.06 -11.06 15.50
CA GLU A 23 -9.59 -12.38 15.07
C GLU A 23 -8.27 -12.26 14.29
N ILE A 24 -8.15 -11.21 13.47
CA ILE A 24 -6.91 -10.90 12.75
C ILE A 24 -5.83 -10.41 13.72
N GLU A 25 -6.19 -9.60 14.71
CA GLU A 25 -5.26 -9.14 15.75
C GLU A 25 -4.69 -10.33 16.54
N ASP A 26 -5.54 -11.28 16.95
CA ASP A 26 -5.10 -12.50 17.62
C ASP A 26 -4.12 -13.31 16.75
N GLU A 27 -4.40 -13.47 15.46
CA GLU A 27 -3.50 -14.15 14.52
C GLU A 27 -2.13 -13.44 14.39
N ILE A 28 -2.14 -12.11 14.30
CA ILE A 28 -0.94 -11.28 14.24
C ILE A 28 -0.11 -11.45 15.52
N LEU A 29 -0.77 -11.42 16.68
CA LEU A 29 -0.11 -11.57 17.97
C LEU A 29 0.45 -12.99 18.16
N GLU A 30 -0.24 -14.02 17.68
CA GLU A 30 0.25 -15.39 17.69
C GLU A 30 1.53 -15.52 16.85
N ALA A 31 1.50 -15.02 15.60
CA ALA A 31 2.67 -15.01 14.73
C ALA A 31 3.82 -14.19 15.34
N TYR A 32 3.53 -13.03 15.95
CA TYR A 32 4.51 -12.19 16.62
C TYR A 32 5.19 -12.95 17.77
N SER A 33 4.39 -13.61 18.60
CA SER A 33 4.88 -14.39 19.75
C SER A 33 5.81 -15.52 19.33
N SER A 34 5.56 -16.13 18.15
CA SER A 34 6.40 -17.19 17.62
C SER A 34 7.81 -16.72 17.29
N ILE A 35 7.95 -15.48 16.80
CA ILE A 35 9.25 -14.86 16.49
C ILE A 35 9.94 -14.43 17.78
N THR A 36 9.22 -13.75 18.68
CA THR A 36 9.82 -13.23 19.91
C THR A 36 10.09 -14.29 20.97
N SER A 37 9.62 -15.52 20.77
CA SER A 37 10.00 -16.66 21.62
C SER A 37 11.48 -17.02 21.46
N GLU A 38 12.07 -16.75 20.28
CA GLU A 38 13.48 -17.03 19.98
C GLU A 38 14.39 -15.81 20.20
N SER A 39 13.90 -14.60 19.95
CA SER A 39 14.60 -13.33 20.17
C SER A 39 13.79 -12.40 21.07
N GLN A 40 14.41 -11.77 22.09
CA GLN A 40 13.69 -10.85 23.00
C GLN A 40 12.98 -9.70 22.24
N ASP A 41 13.57 -9.26 21.12
CA ASP A 41 13.03 -8.23 20.25
C ASP A 41 12.70 -8.79 18.86
N PHE A 42 11.70 -8.19 18.22
CA PHE A 42 11.42 -8.39 16.79
C PHE A 42 12.16 -7.33 15.99
N PHE A 43 13.20 -7.72 15.27
CA PHE A 43 13.98 -6.86 14.39
C PHE A 43 13.44 -6.81 12.96
N LEU A 44 13.67 -5.69 12.28
CA LEU A 44 13.11 -5.40 10.95
C LEU A 44 13.48 -6.47 9.89
N HIS A 45 14.66 -7.09 9.96
CA HIS A 45 15.06 -8.17 9.02
C HIS A 45 14.17 -9.41 9.11
N GLN A 46 13.47 -9.61 10.23
CA GLN A 46 12.53 -10.74 10.41
C GLN A 46 11.17 -10.44 9.76
N LEU A 47 10.86 -9.18 9.43
CA LEU A 47 9.55 -8.75 8.93
C LEU A 47 9.11 -9.47 7.63
N PRO A 48 9.97 -9.68 6.62
CA PRO A 48 9.57 -10.42 5.42
C PRO A 48 9.17 -11.87 5.72
N ASN A 49 9.87 -12.52 6.66
CA ASN A 49 9.54 -13.89 7.07
C ASN A 49 8.24 -13.93 7.88
N TYR A 50 8.03 -12.97 8.78
CA TYR A 50 6.78 -12.78 9.51
C TYR A 50 5.57 -12.65 8.57
N LEU A 51 5.65 -11.77 7.57
CA LEU A 51 4.56 -11.58 6.59
C LEU A 51 4.29 -12.85 5.76
N ARG A 52 5.32 -13.68 5.53
CA ARG A 52 5.18 -14.99 4.89
C ARG A 52 4.52 -16.01 5.81
N GLN A 53 4.80 -16.00 7.12
CA GLN A 53 4.13 -16.85 8.11
C GLN A 53 2.63 -16.56 8.16
N LEU A 54 2.25 -15.28 8.08
CA LEU A 54 0.87 -14.84 7.91
C LEU A 54 0.28 -15.17 6.52
N GLN A 55 1.01 -15.87 5.65
CA GLN A 55 0.56 -16.27 4.32
C GLN A 55 0.08 -15.11 3.44
N ILE A 56 0.63 -13.91 3.64
CA ILE A 56 0.24 -12.75 2.83
C ILE A 56 0.83 -12.91 1.43
N PRO A 57 0.03 -12.81 0.35
CA PRO A 57 0.52 -12.88 -1.02
C PRO A 57 1.64 -11.89 -1.31
N THR A 58 2.68 -12.33 -2.03
CA THR A 58 3.88 -11.53 -2.29
C THR A 58 3.59 -10.25 -3.08
N CYS A 59 2.54 -10.24 -3.89
CA CYS A 59 2.12 -9.04 -4.62
C CYS A 59 1.71 -7.86 -3.69
N PHE A 60 1.44 -8.12 -2.40
CA PHE A 60 1.15 -7.10 -1.41
C PHE A 60 2.34 -6.75 -0.50
N THR A 61 3.43 -7.52 -0.53
CA THR A 61 4.56 -7.41 0.42
C THR A 61 5.92 -7.24 -0.24
N ASN A 62 5.99 -7.36 -1.57
CA ASN A 62 7.25 -7.27 -2.31
C ASN A 62 7.94 -5.91 -2.14
N ASP A 63 7.18 -4.81 -2.11
CA ASP A 63 7.68 -3.46 -1.84
C ASP A 63 8.26 -3.34 -0.42
N ILE A 64 7.60 -3.93 0.57
CA ILE A 64 8.07 -3.98 1.96
C ILE A 64 9.39 -4.74 2.03
N THR A 65 9.45 -5.91 1.39
CA THR A 65 10.65 -6.78 1.37
C THR A 65 11.83 -6.04 0.74
N GLN A 66 11.62 -5.37 -0.40
CA GLN A 66 12.64 -4.56 -1.07
C GLN A 66 13.15 -3.40 -0.22
N CYS A 67 12.31 -2.81 0.64
CA CYS A 67 12.74 -1.77 1.57
C CYS A 67 13.57 -2.34 2.72
N VAL A 68 13.15 -3.47 3.29
CA VAL A 68 13.91 -4.16 4.34
C VAL A 68 15.30 -4.56 3.81
N ASP A 69 15.36 -5.19 2.63
CA ASP A 69 16.62 -5.59 2.00
C ASP A 69 17.52 -4.37 1.75
N TYR A 70 16.95 -3.30 1.18
CA TYR A 70 17.71 -2.06 0.91
C TYR A 70 18.24 -1.41 2.19
N TYR A 71 17.48 -1.45 3.28
CA TYR A 71 17.93 -0.95 4.57
C TYR A 71 19.18 -1.69 5.04
N TYR A 72 19.14 -3.02 5.11
CA TYR A 72 20.27 -3.81 5.61
C TYR A 72 21.47 -3.83 4.66
N GLU A 73 21.27 -3.67 3.35
CA GLU A 73 22.36 -3.62 2.38
C GLU A 73 23.06 -2.25 2.32
N TYR A 74 22.34 -1.15 2.49
CA TYR A 74 22.85 0.19 2.13
C TYR A 74 22.67 1.28 3.19
N MET A 75 21.78 1.12 4.16
CA MET A 75 21.48 2.14 5.18
C MET A 75 21.89 1.71 6.59
N HIS A 76 21.90 0.40 6.86
CA HIS A 76 22.31 -0.17 8.14
C HIS A 76 23.82 -0.05 8.29
N ASN A 77 24.24 0.95 9.06
CA ASN A 77 25.62 1.10 9.48
C ASN A 77 25.72 0.70 10.95
N GLU A 78 26.37 -0.43 11.24
CA GLU A 78 26.59 -0.96 12.60
C GLU A 78 27.42 -0.02 13.51
N GLY A 79 27.88 1.14 13.02
CA GLY A 79 28.88 1.98 13.69
C GLY A 79 28.73 3.50 13.60
N GLY A 80 27.59 4.07 13.20
CA GLY A 80 27.44 5.54 13.27
C GLY A 80 26.20 6.15 12.63
N ASP A 81 26.00 7.44 12.93
CA ASP A 81 24.86 8.27 12.51
C ASP A 81 24.60 8.17 10.99
N PHE A 82 23.39 7.74 10.63
CA PHE A 82 22.95 7.72 9.23
C PHE A 82 22.48 9.11 8.83
N LYS A 83 23.03 9.63 7.73
CA LYS A 83 22.59 10.89 7.11
C LYS A 83 21.63 10.59 5.98
N LEU A 84 20.37 10.94 6.19
CA LEU A 84 19.34 10.76 5.17
C LEU A 84 19.60 11.69 4.00
N ASN A 85 19.80 11.12 2.81
CA ASN A 85 19.80 11.90 1.57
C ASN A 85 18.41 11.88 0.95
N GLU A 86 17.62 12.92 1.21
CA GLU A 86 16.26 13.08 0.68
C GLU A 86 16.20 13.11 -0.86
N SER A 87 17.29 13.46 -1.54
CA SER A 87 17.36 13.41 -3.01
C SER A 87 17.43 11.97 -3.54
N ASN A 88 17.80 11.01 -2.70
CA ASN A 88 17.73 9.59 -3.02
C ASN A 88 16.34 9.04 -2.64
N TYR A 89 15.44 8.96 -3.62
CA TYR A 89 14.07 8.47 -3.41
C TYR A 89 14.02 7.05 -2.80
N LYS A 90 15.00 6.18 -3.04
CA LYS A 90 15.03 4.85 -2.41
C LYS A 90 15.27 4.95 -0.91
N GLN A 91 16.20 5.81 -0.49
CA GLN A 91 16.44 6.07 0.94
C GLN A 91 15.24 6.74 1.58
N ALA A 92 14.63 7.72 0.92
CA ALA A 92 13.44 8.39 1.44
C ALA A 92 12.28 7.40 1.63
N ILE A 93 11.98 6.56 0.63
CA ILE A 93 10.91 5.55 0.70
C ILE A 93 11.22 4.49 1.77
N THR A 94 12.45 3.98 1.81
CA THR A 94 12.87 3.01 2.83
C THR A 94 12.74 3.60 4.24
N PHE A 95 13.12 4.87 4.40
CA PHE A 95 12.98 5.55 5.69
C PHE A 95 11.52 5.71 6.11
N GLN A 96 10.60 5.97 5.17
CA GLN A 96 9.16 5.97 5.46
C GLN A 96 8.67 4.59 5.93
N LEU A 97 9.16 3.49 5.33
CA LEU A 97 8.86 2.14 5.80
C LEU A 97 9.38 1.90 7.22
N ILE A 98 10.60 2.36 7.52
CA ILE A 98 11.18 2.26 8.87
C ILE A 98 10.31 3.00 9.88
N LEU A 99 9.92 4.23 9.60
CA LEU A 99 9.02 5.00 10.46
C LEU A 99 7.65 4.31 10.64
N ALA A 100 7.16 3.64 9.60
CA ALA A 100 5.87 2.96 9.61
C ALA A 100 5.88 1.62 10.34
N TYR A 101 7.03 0.98 10.58
CA TYR A 101 7.09 -0.34 11.21
C TYR A 101 7.93 -0.40 12.49
N THR A 102 8.88 0.51 12.70
CA THR A 102 9.82 0.43 13.83
C THR A 102 9.58 1.53 14.86
N ILE A 103 10.20 1.40 16.03
CA ILE A 103 10.15 2.42 17.10
C ILE A 103 10.96 3.68 16.78
N THR A 104 11.57 3.77 15.59
CA THR A 104 12.29 4.98 15.14
C THR A 104 11.39 6.20 15.23
N ALA A 105 11.85 7.22 15.94
CA ALA A 105 11.18 8.53 16.03
C ALA A 105 11.58 9.43 14.85
N SER A 106 10.71 10.38 14.49
CA SER A 106 11.01 11.37 13.46
C SER A 106 12.23 12.21 13.84
N THR A 107 13.05 12.54 12.85
CA THR A 107 14.36 13.19 12.93
C THR A 107 14.41 14.49 13.72
N ASN A 108 15.55 14.75 14.36
CA ASN A 108 15.95 16.10 14.81
C ASN A 108 16.35 16.97 13.60
N ASP A 109 16.36 18.31 13.76
CA ASP A 109 16.58 19.35 12.73
C ASP A 109 17.86 19.25 11.86
N ILE A 110 18.70 18.21 11.98
CA ILE A 110 20.05 18.11 11.39
C ILE A 110 20.18 16.96 10.34
N ASN A 111 19.08 16.33 9.89
CA ASN A 111 19.10 15.17 8.96
C ASN A 111 19.92 13.95 9.44
N GLU A 112 20.37 13.97 10.70
CA GLU A 112 20.98 12.85 11.39
C GLU A 112 19.85 12.02 12.01
N VAL A 113 19.80 10.75 11.59
CA VAL A 113 18.73 9.84 11.96
C VAL A 113 19.32 8.71 12.78
N ASN A 114 18.82 8.56 14.01
CA ASN A 114 19.06 7.35 14.78
C ASN A 114 17.97 6.34 14.45
N ILE A 115 18.29 5.37 13.59
CA ILE A 115 17.37 4.31 13.19
C ILE A 115 17.45 3.20 14.22
N ILE A 116 16.32 2.90 14.85
CA ILE A 116 16.15 1.74 15.72
C ILE A 116 15.34 0.72 14.92
N ASP A 117 15.95 -0.40 14.56
CA ASP A 117 15.35 -1.42 13.70
C ASP A 117 14.46 -2.43 14.46
N ILE A 118 14.09 -2.11 15.71
CA ILE A 118 13.11 -2.87 16.48
C ILE A 118 11.70 -2.51 16.04
N VAL A 119 10.94 -3.51 15.61
CA VAL A 119 9.55 -3.39 15.15
C VAL A 119 8.65 -2.94 16.31
N ASP A 120 7.88 -1.90 16.06
CA ASP A 120 6.85 -1.40 16.96
C ASP A 120 5.58 -2.25 16.79
N ILE A 121 5.14 -2.92 17.86
CA ILE A 121 4.01 -3.85 17.82
C ILE A 121 2.70 -3.16 17.43
N ASP A 122 2.45 -1.93 17.87
CA ASP A 122 1.21 -1.22 17.57
C ASP A 122 1.17 -0.84 16.08
N LYS A 123 2.31 -0.43 15.53
CA LYS A 123 2.46 -0.15 14.09
C LYS A 123 2.33 -1.43 13.26
N LEU A 124 2.94 -2.52 13.74
CA LEU A 124 2.86 -3.82 13.10
C LEU A 124 1.41 -4.31 13.03
N ILE A 125 0.66 -4.29 14.14
CA ILE A 125 -0.74 -4.70 14.19
C ILE A 125 -1.57 -3.92 13.17
N ARG A 126 -1.44 -2.58 13.13
CA ARG A 126 -2.18 -1.75 12.18
C ARG A 126 -1.89 -2.10 10.73
N ASN A 127 -0.61 -2.24 10.37
CA ASN A 127 -0.22 -2.51 8.98
C ASN A 127 -0.52 -3.96 8.58
N ALA A 128 -0.22 -4.93 9.46
CA ALA A 128 -0.47 -6.34 9.20
C ALA A 128 -1.97 -6.65 9.14
N ASN A 129 -2.82 -6.00 9.95
CA ASN A 129 -4.27 -6.17 9.91
C ASN A 129 -4.82 -5.88 8.52
N LYS A 130 -4.38 -4.79 7.88
CA LYS A 130 -4.75 -4.47 6.49
C LYS A 130 -4.28 -5.53 5.50
N LEU A 131 -3.02 -5.96 5.61
CA LEU A 131 -2.47 -6.98 4.71
C LEU A 131 -3.17 -8.34 4.88
N VAL A 132 -3.61 -8.67 6.09
CA VAL A 132 -4.41 -9.87 6.36
C VAL A 132 -5.81 -9.73 5.78
N LYS A 133 -6.45 -8.56 5.84
CA LYS A 133 -7.71 -8.30 5.10
C LYS A 133 -7.52 -8.50 3.60
N PHE A 134 -6.41 -8.03 3.03
CA PHE A 134 -6.09 -8.27 1.61
C PHE A 134 -5.88 -9.75 1.30
N ARG A 135 -5.22 -10.50 2.19
CA ARG A 135 -5.06 -11.96 2.07
C ARG A 135 -6.41 -12.65 2.08
N ASN A 136 -7.25 -12.36 3.07
CA ASN A 136 -8.56 -13.00 3.25
C ASN A 136 -9.47 -12.75 2.04
N ALA A 137 -9.37 -11.56 1.43
CA ALA A 137 -10.11 -11.20 0.23
C ALA A 137 -9.34 -11.41 -1.09
N TYR A 138 -8.20 -12.12 -1.08
CA TYR A 138 -7.29 -12.18 -2.24
C TYR A 138 -7.98 -12.65 -3.53
N THR A 139 -8.82 -13.68 -3.46
CA THR A 139 -9.53 -14.19 -4.65
C THR A 139 -10.46 -13.14 -5.26
N HIS A 140 -11.14 -12.35 -4.43
CA HIS A 140 -12.00 -11.25 -4.89
C HIS A 140 -11.16 -10.12 -5.49
N ILE A 141 -10.12 -9.68 -4.79
CA ILE A 141 -9.21 -8.62 -5.25
C ILE A 141 -8.57 -9.01 -6.57
N TYR A 142 -8.02 -10.22 -6.67
CA TYR A 142 -7.37 -10.73 -7.88
C TYR A 142 -8.35 -10.84 -9.04
N GLY A 143 -9.55 -11.39 -8.81
CA GLY A 143 -10.58 -11.51 -9.85
C GLY A 143 -10.98 -10.14 -10.41
N SER A 144 -11.26 -9.18 -9.52
CA SER A 144 -11.61 -7.81 -9.91
C SER A 144 -10.44 -7.09 -10.58
N TRP A 145 -9.23 -7.21 -10.06
CA TRP A 145 -8.02 -6.63 -10.65
C TRP A 145 -7.76 -7.17 -12.05
N LYS A 146 -7.90 -8.48 -12.24
CA LYS A 146 -7.73 -9.13 -13.54
C LYS A 146 -8.68 -8.56 -14.59
N LEU A 147 -9.94 -8.29 -14.25
CA LEU A 147 -10.88 -7.67 -15.19
C LEU A 147 -10.40 -6.28 -15.65
N PHE A 148 -9.80 -5.49 -14.76
CA PHE A 148 -9.23 -4.19 -15.12
C PHE A 148 -8.00 -4.35 -16.02
N VAL A 149 -7.11 -5.29 -15.71
CA VAL A 149 -5.93 -5.57 -16.53
C VAL A 149 -6.33 -6.07 -17.92
N ASP A 150 -7.29 -7.00 -18.00
CA ASP A 150 -7.80 -7.56 -19.26
C ASP A 150 -8.53 -6.49 -20.10
N ALA A 151 -9.20 -5.52 -19.48
CA ALA A 151 -9.82 -4.40 -20.19
C ALA A 151 -8.80 -3.34 -20.66
N ALA A 152 -7.74 -3.10 -19.89
CA ALA A 152 -6.65 -2.18 -20.24
C ALA A 152 -5.73 -2.73 -21.33
N THR A 153 -5.57 -4.05 -21.34
CA THR A 153 -4.58 -4.75 -22.14
C THR A 153 -5.26 -5.73 -23.06
N THR A 154 -4.97 -5.65 -24.35
CA THR A 154 -5.29 -6.74 -25.29
C THR A 154 -4.32 -7.92 -25.12
N LEU A 155 -3.75 -8.11 -23.92
CA LEU A 155 -2.70 -9.09 -23.68
C LEU A 155 -3.30 -10.49 -23.74
N THR A 156 -2.65 -11.36 -24.50
CA THR A 156 -2.98 -12.79 -24.59
C THR A 156 -2.33 -13.62 -23.49
N ASP A 157 -1.35 -13.06 -22.77
CA ASP A 157 -0.72 -13.71 -21.63
C ASP A 157 -1.48 -13.38 -20.34
N SER A 158 -2.26 -14.34 -19.88
CA SER A 158 -3.07 -14.25 -18.65
C SER A 158 -2.36 -14.88 -17.44
N SER A 159 -1.02 -14.97 -17.45
CA SER A 159 -0.28 -15.52 -16.31
C SER A 159 -0.50 -14.67 -15.05
N GLU A 160 -0.62 -15.33 -13.90
CA GLU A 160 -0.89 -14.67 -12.61
C GLU A 160 0.19 -13.64 -12.26
N LEU A 161 1.45 -13.94 -12.57
CA LEU A 161 2.58 -13.04 -12.33
C LEU A 161 2.50 -11.76 -13.17
N THR A 162 2.07 -11.85 -14.43
CA THR A 162 1.89 -10.66 -15.29
C THR A 162 0.73 -9.80 -14.79
N VAL A 163 -0.39 -10.43 -14.39
CA VAL A 163 -1.56 -9.73 -13.86
C VAL A 163 -1.23 -9.01 -12.54
N THR A 164 -0.64 -9.71 -11.58
CA THR A 164 -0.33 -9.17 -10.25
C THR A 164 0.72 -8.06 -10.27
N ASN A 165 1.67 -8.09 -11.22
CA ASN A 165 2.69 -7.04 -11.38
C ASN A 165 2.30 -5.92 -12.35
N TYR A 166 1.10 -5.97 -12.92
CA TYR A 166 0.65 -4.95 -13.86
C TYR A 166 0.53 -3.58 -13.17
N GLN A 167 0.84 -2.52 -13.90
CA GLN A 167 0.76 -1.13 -13.43
C GLN A 167 -0.25 -0.39 -14.28
N LEU A 168 -1.45 -0.13 -13.75
CA LEU A 168 -2.50 0.62 -14.45
C LEU A 168 -2.15 2.10 -14.49
N THR A 169 -1.91 2.61 -15.69
CA THR A 169 -1.62 4.03 -15.92
C THR A 169 -2.89 4.80 -16.25
N LEU A 170 -2.84 6.14 -16.24
CA LEU A 170 -3.98 6.97 -16.66
C LEU A 170 -4.51 6.63 -18.08
N PRO A 171 -3.65 6.42 -19.10
CA PRO A 171 -4.09 5.90 -20.40
C PRO A 171 -4.89 4.60 -20.31
N ASP A 172 -4.51 3.68 -19.42
CA ASP A 172 -5.19 2.40 -19.25
C ASP A 172 -6.55 2.57 -18.58
N LEU A 173 -6.62 3.42 -17.55
CA LEU A 173 -7.90 3.78 -16.91
C LEU A 173 -8.89 4.40 -17.93
N LYS A 174 -8.39 5.20 -18.88
CA LYS A 174 -9.22 5.74 -19.97
C LYS A 174 -9.74 4.64 -20.89
N LYS A 175 -8.92 3.64 -21.24
CA LYS A 175 -9.39 2.49 -22.03
C LYS A 175 -10.45 1.70 -21.28
N ILE A 176 -10.23 1.42 -19.99
CA ILE A 176 -11.19 0.69 -19.15
C ILE A 176 -12.52 1.45 -19.10
N LYS A 177 -12.47 2.77 -18.89
CA LYS A 177 -13.65 3.63 -18.89
C LYS A 177 -14.47 3.51 -20.19
N SER A 178 -13.80 3.55 -21.34
CA SER A 178 -14.46 3.38 -22.63
C SER A 178 -14.95 1.94 -22.86
N PHE A 179 -14.19 0.94 -22.43
CA PHE A 179 -14.57 -0.48 -22.54
C PHE A 179 -15.82 -0.81 -21.72
N LEU A 180 -15.96 -0.20 -20.53
CA LEU A 180 -17.13 -0.35 -19.66
C LEU A 180 -18.30 0.56 -20.05
N ASN A 181 -18.20 1.31 -21.16
CA ASN A 181 -19.19 2.30 -21.60
C ASN A 181 -19.55 3.34 -20.53
N LEU A 182 -18.62 3.65 -19.62
CA LEU A 182 -18.81 4.66 -18.57
C LEU A 182 -18.71 6.10 -19.12
N ASP A 183 -18.37 6.22 -20.40
CA ASP A 183 -18.38 7.46 -21.17
C ASP A 183 -19.79 7.83 -21.69
N GLU A 184 -20.69 6.86 -21.87
CA GLU A 184 -21.98 7.08 -22.54
C GLU A 184 -23.15 7.35 -21.58
N THR A 185 -23.76 8.52 -21.77
CA THR A 185 -24.93 8.99 -21.03
C THR A 185 -26.20 8.37 -21.59
N SER A 186 -26.57 7.18 -21.14
CA SER A 186 -27.87 6.61 -21.53
C SER A 186 -29.06 7.32 -20.88
N ASN A 187 -28.90 8.05 -19.75
CA ASN A 187 -30.03 8.74 -19.07
C ASN A 187 -29.61 9.96 -18.21
N GLY A 188 -28.88 10.93 -18.76
CA GLY A 188 -28.76 12.28 -18.17
C GLY A 188 -28.07 12.45 -16.81
N ASN A 189 -27.60 11.38 -16.17
CA ASN A 189 -26.83 11.44 -14.93
C ASN A 189 -25.35 11.11 -15.18
N VAL A 190 -24.52 12.14 -15.02
CA VAL A 190 -23.08 12.16 -14.74
C VAL A 190 -22.22 11.13 -15.50
N SER A 191 -21.61 11.57 -16.60
CA SER A 191 -20.42 10.90 -17.16
C SER A 191 -19.31 10.88 -16.11
N LEU A 192 -18.63 9.74 -15.94
CA LEU A 192 -17.52 9.62 -15.01
C LEU A 192 -16.43 10.61 -15.46
N GLY A 193 -16.17 11.67 -14.69
CA GLY A 193 -15.17 12.67 -15.08
C GLY A 193 -13.77 12.10 -14.99
N ASP A 194 -12.85 12.57 -15.84
CA ASP A 194 -11.41 12.25 -15.71
C ASP A 194 -10.87 12.65 -14.32
N SER A 195 -11.53 13.59 -13.64
CA SER A 195 -11.24 13.95 -12.24
C SER A 195 -11.39 12.76 -11.29
N PHE A 196 -12.37 11.87 -11.48
CA PHE A 196 -12.55 10.69 -10.66
C PHE A 196 -11.40 9.68 -10.87
N LEU A 197 -10.91 9.53 -12.10
CA LEU A 197 -9.74 8.68 -12.38
C LEU A 197 -8.47 9.25 -11.73
N ILE A 198 -8.35 10.58 -11.69
CA ILE A 198 -7.25 11.27 -10.99
C ILE A 198 -7.38 11.10 -9.48
N ASP A 199 -8.59 11.20 -8.93
CA ASP A 199 -8.85 10.95 -7.52
C ASP A 199 -8.48 9.50 -7.16
N MET A 200 -8.85 8.52 -8.00
CA MET A 200 -8.47 7.11 -7.83
C MET A 200 -6.94 6.94 -7.78
N LEU A 201 -6.19 7.59 -8.69
CA LEU A 201 -4.73 7.58 -8.68
C LEU A 201 -4.13 8.25 -7.43
N SER A 202 -4.85 9.20 -6.82
CA SER A 202 -4.41 9.92 -5.62
C SER A 202 -4.68 9.18 -4.31
N CYS A 203 -5.70 8.31 -4.27
CA CYS A 203 -6.06 7.51 -3.08
C CYS A 203 -5.09 6.35 -2.81
N CYS A 204 -4.17 6.07 -3.73
CA CYS A 204 -3.40 4.82 -3.77
C CYS A 204 -2.21 4.76 -2.79
N THR A 205 -1.85 5.83 -2.08
CA THR A 205 -0.54 5.89 -1.42
C THR A 205 -0.57 6.06 0.08
N THR A 206 -1.69 6.48 0.67
CA THR A 206 -1.75 6.83 2.09
C THR A 206 -3.03 6.36 2.75
N THR A 207 -2.94 5.95 4.02
CA THR A 207 -4.11 5.74 4.88
C THR A 207 -4.87 7.06 5.09
N GLN A 208 -6.08 6.98 5.63
CA GLN A 208 -6.82 8.13 6.16
C GLN A 208 -6.06 8.93 7.24
N HIS A 209 -5.06 8.32 7.88
CA HIS A 209 -4.17 8.96 8.86
C HIS A 209 -2.88 9.52 8.25
N GLY A 210 -2.69 9.33 6.94
CA GLY A 210 -1.51 9.81 6.20
C GLY A 210 -0.35 8.81 6.12
N ASP A 211 -0.49 7.61 6.68
CA ASP A 211 0.58 6.60 6.68
C ASP A 211 0.74 5.99 5.28
N ILE A 212 1.98 5.86 4.81
CA ILE A 212 2.26 5.27 3.50
C ILE A 212 2.13 3.75 3.58
N ILE A 213 1.36 3.15 2.67
CA ILE A 213 1.13 1.68 2.63
C ILE A 213 1.89 1.02 1.48
N ASN A 214 2.22 1.79 0.43
CA ASN A 214 2.92 1.32 -0.75
C ASN A 214 4.30 1.99 -0.89
N TYR A 215 5.34 1.17 -0.91
CA TYR A 215 6.74 1.60 -0.94
C TYR A 215 7.43 1.34 -2.29
N ASP A 216 6.67 1.33 -3.40
CA ASP A 216 7.22 1.07 -4.73
C ASP A 216 8.21 2.15 -5.20
N TYR A 217 9.49 1.77 -5.29
CA TYR A 217 10.59 2.61 -5.80
C TYR A 217 10.39 3.13 -7.22
N ASN A 218 9.49 2.53 -8.01
CA ASN A 218 9.25 2.95 -9.38
C ASN A 218 8.24 4.10 -9.48
N LYS A 219 7.39 4.33 -8.46
CA LYS A 219 6.39 5.42 -8.48
C LYS A 219 7.02 6.81 -8.73
N PRO A 220 8.13 7.20 -8.06
CA PRO A 220 8.78 8.47 -8.33
C PRO A 220 9.33 8.64 -9.77
N LYS A 221 9.64 7.53 -10.46
CA LYS A 221 10.24 7.54 -11.80
C LYS A 221 9.23 7.46 -12.94
N LYS A 222 8.24 6.57 -12.78
CA LYS A 222 7.28 6.23 -13.83
C LYS A 222 6.02 7.10 -13.80
N GLY A 223 5.84 7.92 -12.77
CA GLY A 223 4.64 8.72 -12.56
C GLY A 223 3.54 7.93 -11.85
N SER A 224 2.33 8.50 -11.80
CA SER A 224 1.20 7.89 -11.10
C SER A 224 0.64 6.68 -11.84
N TYR A 225 0.61 5.54 -11.17
CA TYR A 225 -0.06 4.31 -11.60
C TYR A 225 -0.64 3.58 -10.38
N ILE A 226 -1.56 2.66 -10.65
CA ILE A 226 -2.23 1.80 -9.67
C ILE A 226 -1.63 0.39 -9.80
N THR A 227 -1.23 -0.19 -8.67
CA THR A 227 -0.84 -1.60 -8.53
C THR A 227 -2.00 -2.41 -7.93
N ILE A 228 -1.91 -3.74 -7.93
CA ILE A 228 -2.92 -4.59 -7.26
C ILE A 228 -3.06 -4.26 -5.76
N LYS A 229 -1.96 -3.87 -5.10
CA LYS A 229 -1.97 -3.46 -3.68
C LYS A 229 -2.72 -2.14 -3.49
N ASP A 230 -2.52 -1.18 -4.38
CA ASP A 230 -3.26 0.08 -4.37
C ASP A 230 -4.75 -0.14 -4.63
N PHE A 231 -5.06 -1.05 -5.56
CA PHE A 231 -6.43 -1.43 -5.87
C PHE A 231 -7.12 -2.12 -4.69
N ALA A 232 -6.41 -2.97 -3.94
CA ALA A 232 -6.91 -3.56 -2.71
C ALA A 232 -7.27 -2.49 -1.67
N GLU A 233 -6.42 -1.47 -1.49
CA GLU A 233 -6.72 -0.34 -0.58
C GLU A 233 -7.94 0.46 -1.05
N ILE A 234 -8.09 0.66 -2.37
CA ILE A 234 -9.29 1.32 -2.93
C ILE A 234 -10.55 0.51 -2.62
N LEU A 235 -10.54 -0.82 -2.84
CA LEU A 235 -11.67 -1.69 -2.51
C LEU A 235 -12.00 -1.65 -1.02
N GLY A 236 -10.98 -1.70 -0.15
CA GLY A 236 -11.15 -1.57 1.29
C GLY A 236 -11.79 -0.24 1.67
N ASN A 237 -11.28 0.87 1.13
CA ASN A 237 -11.86 2.20 1.36
C ASN A 237 -13.31 2.33 0.84
N LEU A 238 -13.73 1.51 -0.12
CA LEU A 238 -15.11 1.45 -0.60
C LEU A 238 -16.01 0.52 0.23
N GLY A 239 -15.45 -0.22 1.19
CA GLY A 239 -16.17 -1.20 2.01
C GLY A 239 -16.41 -2.55 1.32
N GLU A 240 -15.70 -2.82 0.23
CA GLU A 240 -15.81 -4.09 -0.52
C GLU A 240 -14.98 -5.23 0.12
N LEU A 241 -14.22 -4.91 1.17
CA LEU A 241 -13.38 -5.85 1.93
C LEU A 241 -13.79 -5.94 3.41
N ASP A 242 -14.97 -5.40 3.76
CA ASP A 242 -15.53 -5.43 5.12
C ASP A 242 -16.20 -6.78 5.44
#